data_AF-A0A2G6LPX0-F1
#
_entry.id   AF-A0A2G6LPX0-F1
#
_cell.length_a   1.000
_cell.length_b   1.000
_cell.length_c   1.000
_cell.angle_alpha   90.00
_cell.angle_beta   90.00
_cell.angle_gamma   90.00
#
_symmetry.space_group_name_H-M   'P 1'
#
loop_
_entity.id
_entity.type
_entity.pdbx_description
1 polymer ?
#
loop_
_entity_poly.entity_id
_entity_poly.type
_entity_poly.pdbx_seq_one_letter_code
_entity_poly.pdbx_strand_id
1 'polypeptide(L)'
;MKKQILIGFLVGLFATAAGFYLYVEFVLQGTFSQAVKVIKDESLLGQVLGLAAIPNLFVFFVFIKKRQDYRARGVLLATILVALFVLVAQFI
;
A
#
# COMPACT_ATOMS: atom_id res chain seq x y z
N MET A 1 4.51 13.81 19.49
CA MET A 1 4.96 13.77 18.07
C MET A 1 5.18 12.35 17.54
N LYS A 2 6.14 11.56 18.07
CA LYS A 2 6.47 10.21 17.57
C LYS A 2 5.26 9.26 17.43
N LYS A 3 4.35 9.25 18.42
CA LYS A 3 3.13 8.41 18.41
C LYS A 3 2.19 8.72 17.24
N GLN A 4 2.10 9.99 16.79
CA GLN A 4 1.21 10.37 15.69
C GLN A 4 1.78 9.92 14.34
N ILE A 5 3.09 10.01 14.16
CA ILE A 5 3.78 9.49 12.97
C ILE A 5 3.61 7.98 12.89
N LEU A 6 3.77 7.26 14.01
CA LEU A 6 3.58 5.82 14.05
C LEU A 6 2.14 5.41 13.69
N ILE A 7 1.13 6.14 14.19
CA ILE A 7 -0.27 5.90 13.82
C ILE A 7 -0.47 6.10 12.31
N GLY A 8 0.05 7.20 11.76
CA GLY A 8 -0.01 7.45 10.32
C GLY A 8 0.66 6.33 9.50
N PHE A 9 1.82 5.86 9.95
CA PHE A 9 2.56 4.78 9.31
C PHE A 9 1.77 3.47 9.29
N LEU A 10 1.21 3.06 10.44
CA LEU A 10 0.38 1.86 10.53
C LEU A 10 -0.87 1.98 9.66
N VAL A 11 -1.53 3.14 9.67
CA VAL A 11 -2.69 3.40 8.82
C VAL A 11 -2.32 3.31 7.33
N GLY A 12 -1.15 3.80 6.92
CA GLY A 12 -0.63 3.64 5.56
C GLY A 12 -0.42 2.18 5.20
N LEU A 13 0.21 1.38 6.06
CA LEU A 13 0.35 -0.06 5.82
C LEU A 13 -1.01 -0.77 5.70
N PHE A 14 -1.96 -0.44 6.55
CA PHE A 14 -3.33 -0.99 6.47
C PHE A 14 -4.04 -0.60 5.17
N ALA A 15 -3.88 0.65 4.72
CA ALA A 15 -4.47 1.10 3.47
C ALA A 15 -3.85 0.38 2.25
N THR A 16 -2.55 0.08 2.29
CA THR A 16 -1.89 -0.74 1.26
C THR A 16 -2.38 -2.18 1.28
N ALA A 17 -2.49 -2.79 2.46
CA ALA A 17 -3.01 -4.15 2.59
C ALA A 17 -4.47 -4.26 2.13
N ALA A 18 -5.29 -3.26 2.45
CA ALA A 18 -6.66 -3.16 1.96
C ALA A 18 -6.69 -2.98 0.43
N GLY A 19 -5.81 -2.13 -0.12
CA GLY A 19 -5.67 -1.96 -1.57
C GLY A 19 -5.28 -3.25 -2.29
N PHE A 20 -4.37 -4.03 -1.71
CA PHE A 20 -3.98 -5.34 -2.23
C PHE A 20 -5.15 -6.32 -2.21
N TYR A 21 -5.87 -6.40 -1.08
CA TYR A 21 -7.04 -7.26 -0.94
C TYR A 21 -8.14 -6.90 -1.96
N LEU A 22 -8.46 -5.61 -2.08
CA LEU A 22 -9.44 -5.12 -3.07
C LEU A 22 -8.99 -5.41 -4.49
N TYR A 23 -7.70 -5.25 -4.80
CA TYR A 23 -7.17 -5.58 -6.13
C TYR A 23 -7.36 -7.06 -6.45
N VAL A 24 -6.98 -7.95 -5.53
CA VAL A 24 -7.11 -9.39 -5.72
C VAL A 24 -8.57 -9.81 -5.90
N GLU A 25 -9.48 -9.30 -5.07
CA GLU A 25 -10.90 -9.67 -5.10
C GLU A 25 -11.64 -9.12 -6.32
N PHE A 26 -11.43 -7.84 -6.66
CA PHE A 26 -12.20 -7.16 -7.72
C PHE A 26 -11.57 -7.28 -9.11
N VAL A 27 -10.23 -7.31 -9.21
CA VAL A 27 -9.53 -7.27 -10.50
C VAL A 27 -9.22 -8.68 -11.02
N LEU A 28 -8.78 -9.59 -10.15
CA LEU A 28 -8.36 -10.93 -10.60
C LEU A 28 -9.51 -11.96 -10.71
N GLN A 29 -10.74 -11.62 -10.28
CA GLN A 29 -11.95 -12.49 -10.36
C GLN A 29 -11.68 -13.97 -9.99
N GLY A 30 -10.76 -14.21 -9.03
CA GLY A 30 -10.27 -15.53 -8.67
C GLY A 30 -9.93 -15.61 -7.19
N THR A 31 -9.74 -16.81 -6.66
CA THR A 31 -9.43 -17.00 -5.23
C THR A 31 -8.08 -16.36 -4.90
N PHE A 32 -7.94 -15.74 -3.72
CA PHE A 32 -6.69 -15.11 -3.24
C PHE A 32 -5.44 -15.99 -3.46
N SER A 33 -5.57 -17.31 -3.26
CA SER A 33 -4.49 -18.26 -3.48
C SER A 33 -4.06 -18.42 -4.94
N GLN A 34 -4.97 -18.25 -5.91
CA GLN A 34 -4.66 -18.30 -7.34
C GLN A 34 -4.04 -16.98 -7.78
N ALA A 35 -4.58 -15.85 -7.31
CA ALA A 35 -4.00 -14.54 -7.56
C ALA A 35 -2.55 -14.44 -7.10
N VAL A 36 -2.26 -14.84 -5.86
CA VAL A 36 -0.88 -14.83 -5.32
C VAL A 36 0.05 -15.76 -6.12
N LYS A 37 -0.45 -16.89 -6.62
CA LYS A 37 0.33 -17.77 -7.51
C LYS A 37 0.67 -17.09 -8.83
N VAL A 38 -0.33 -16.56 -9.54
CA VAL A 38 -0.13 -15.87 -10.83
C VAL A 38 0.81 -14.67 -10.68
N ILE A 39 0.64 -13.87 -9.62
CA ILE A 39 1.48 -12.70 -9.36
C ILE A 39 2.94 -13.11 -9.12
N LYS A 40 3.15 -14.26 -8.46
CA LYS A 40 4.49 -14.80 -8.19
C LYS A 40 5.11 -15.47 -9.43
N ASP A 41 4.31 -16.18 -10.22
CA ASP A 41 4.76 -16.89 -11.42
C ASP A 41 5.07 -15.93 -12.58
N GLU A 42 4.33 -14.82 -12.70
CA GLU A 42 4.54 -13.81 -13.74
C GLU A 42 5.40 -12.61 -13.29
N SER A 43 6.01 -12.66 -12.10
CA SER A 43 6.81 -11.55 -11.55
C SER A 43 6.07 -10.21 -11.46
N LEU A 44 4.73 -10.25 -11.41
CA LEU A 44 3.86 -9.06 -11.37
C LEU A 44 3.76 -8.44 -9.97
N LEU A 45 4.50 -8.98 -8.98
CA LEU A 45 4.49 -8.54 -7.58
C LEU A 45 4.69 -7.03 -7.44
N GLY A 46 5.66 -6.46 -8.16
CA GLY A 46 5.90 -5.01 -8.15
C GLY A 46 4.71 -4.19 -8.66
N GLN A 47 4.12 -4.59 -9.79
CA GLN A 47 2.98 -3.88 -10.38
C GLN A 47 1.75 -3.92 -9.47
N VAL A 48 1.46 -5.09 -8.89
CA VAL A 48 0.31 -5.26 -7.99
C VAL A 48 0.51 -4.48 -6.69
N LEU A 49 1.71 -4.51 -6.11
CA LEU A 49 2.01 -3.72 -4.91
C LEU A 49 1.94 -2.21 -5.19
N GLY A 50 2.33 -1.75 -6.38
CA GLY A 50 2.18 -0.36 -6.80
C GLY A 50 0.72 0.08 -6.85
N LEU A 51 -0.15 -0.74 -7.44
CA LEU A 51 -1.60 -0.51 -7.47
C LEU A 51 -2.21 -0.57 -6.07
N ALA A 52 -1.77 -1.52 -5.24
CA ALA A 52 -2.20 -1.66 -3.85
C ALA A 52 -1.86 -0.44 -2.99
N ALA A 53 -0.83 0.35 -3.35
CA ALA A 53 -0.43 1.55 -2.62
C ALA A 53 -1.29 2.79 -2.91
N ILE A 54 -2.13 2.77 -3.97
CA ILE A 54 -2.98 3.91 -4.36
C ILE A 54 -3.86 4.43 -3.20
N PRO A 55 -4.53 3.57 -2.41
CA PRO A 55 -5.33 4.02 -1.27
C PRO A 55 -4.52 4.78 -0.21
N ASN A 56 -3.19 4.58 -0.10
CA ASN A 56 -2.38 5.37 0.83
C ASN A 56 -2.40 6.86 0.50
N LEU A 57 -2.42 7.22 -0.79
CA LEU A 57 -2.52 8.61 -1.22
C LEU A 57 -3.86 9.20 -0.79
N PHE A 58 -4.95 8.44 -0.91
CA PHE A 58 -6.25 8.87 -0.43
C PHE A 58 -6.24 9.14 1.09
N VAL A 59 -5.69 8.21 1.87
CA VAL A 59 -5.59 8.39 3.33
C VAL A 59 -4.66 9.53 3.73
N PHE A 60 -3.58 9.74 2.97
CA PHE A 60 -2.67 10.87 3.12
C PHE A 60 -3.40 12.21 2.96
N PHE A 61 -4.17 12.39 1.88
CA PHE A 61 -4.96 13.60 1.66
C PHE A 61 -6.03 13.82 2.72
N VAL A 62 -6.66 12.74 3.21
CA VAL A 62 -7.63 12.82 4.32
C VAL A 62 -6.98 13.39 5.58
N PHE A 63 -5.76 12.95 5.93
CA PHE A 63 -5.05 13.47 7.10
C PHE A 63 -4.60 14.93 6.93
N ILE A 64 -4.16 15.33 5.73
CA ILE A 64 -3.85 16.74 5.43
C ILE A 64 -5.10 17.61 5.63
N LYS A 65 -6.25 17.21 5.05
CA LYS A 65 -7.51 17.97 5.17
C LYS A 65 -7.97 18.12 6.61
N LYS A 66 -7.67 17.13 7.46
CA LYS A 66 -7.95 17.15 8.91
C LYS A 66 -6.91 17.92 9.75
N ARG A 67 -5.94 18.61 9.13
CA ARG A 67 -4.83 19.31 9.83
C ARG A 67 -3.97 18.35 10.68
N GLN A 68 -3.88 17.07 10.29
CA GLN A 68 -3.13 16.05 11.03
C GLN A 68 -1.78 15.77 10.36
N ASP A 69 -0.96 16.80 10.22
CA ASP A 69 0.29 16.76 9.42
C ASP A 69 1.27 15.69 9.89
N TYR A 70 1.39 15.45 11.20
CA TYR A 70 2.25 14.38 11.73
C TYR A 70 1.78 12.98 11.32
N ARG A 71 0.46 12.74 11.21
CA ARG A 71 -0.07 11.46 10.74
C ARG A 71 0.11 11.34 9.23
N ALA A 72 -0.12 12.43 8.49
CA ALA A 72 0.15 12.47 7.05
C ALA A 72 1.63 12.14 6.75
N ARG A 73 2.58 12.67 7.51
CA ARG A 73 4.01 12.30 7.42
C ARG A 73 4.25 10.81 7.66
N GLY A 74 3.53 10.20 8.60
CA GLY A 74 3.57 8.76 8.85
C GLY A 74 3.10 7.95 7.65
N VAL A 75 1.96 8.34 7.04
CA VAL A 75 1.44 7.67 5.82
C VAL A 75 2.44 7.81 4.67
N LEU A 76 3.02 9.00 4.48
CA LEU A 76 4.06 9.25 3.47
C LEU A 76 5.25 8.30 3.63
N LEU A 77 5.74 8.13 4.86
CA LEU A 77 6.81 7.18 5.18
C LEU A 77 6.44 5.74 4.79
N ALA A 78 5.20 5.32 5.07
CA ALA A 78 4.71 4.00 4.67
C ALA A 78 4.68 3.87 3.14
N THR A 79 4.19 4.89 2.42
CA THR A 79 4.16 4.91 0.95
C THR A 79 5.55 4.81 0.34
N ILE A 80 6.54 5.55 0.86
CA ILE A 80 7.92 5.47 0.38
C ILE A 80 8.48 4.06 0.61
N LEU A 81 8.24 3.47 1.78
CA LEU A 81 8.66 2.11 2.09
C LEU A 81 8.05 1.09 1.12
N VAL A 82 6.74 1.19 0.86
CA VAL A 82 6.05 0.33 -0.12
C VAL A 82 6.61 0.55 -1.52
N ALA A 83 6.88 1.78 -1.93
CA ALA A 83 7.49 2.07 -3.23
C ALA A 83 8.90 1.48 -3.38
N LEU A 84 9.70 1.48 -2.30
CA LEU A 84 11.00 0.81 -2.29
C LEU A 84 10.83 -0.72 -2.40
N PHE A 85 9.86 -1.30 -1.69
CA PHE A 85 9.53 -2.73 -1.84
C PHE A 85 9.09 -3.07 -3.27
N VAL A 86 8.24 -2.24 -3.89
CA VAL A 86 7.82 -2.38 -5.29
C VAL A 86 9.03 -2.38 -6.21
N LEU A 87 9.93 -1.42 -6.02
CA LEU A 87 11.14 -1.29 -6.83
C LEU A 87 11.99 -2.55 -6.70
N VAL A 88 12.31 -2.98 -5.48
CA VAL A 88 13.10 -4.19 -5.25
C VAL A 88 12.40 -5.44 -5.82
N ALA A 89 11.09 -5.58 -5.63
CA ALA A 89 10.30 -6.70 -6.14
C ALA A 89 10.15 -6.71 -7.67
N GLN A 90 10.43 -5.60 -8.36
CA GLN A 90 10.39 -5.53 -9.82
C GLN A 90 11.74 -5.90 -10.46
N PHE A 91 12.84 -5.84 -9.69
CA PHE A 91 14.20 -6.16 -10.16
C PHE A 91 14.74 -7.51 -9.64
N ILE A 92 13.96 -8.23 -8.81
CA ILE A 92 14.20 -9.61 -8.36
C ILE A 92 13.26 -10.52 -9.13
#